data_AF-A0A6M6JKT2-F1
#
_entry.id   AF-A0A6M6JKT2-F1
#
_cell.length_a   1.000
_cell.length_b   1.000
_cell.length_c   1.000
_cell.angle_alpha   90.00
_cell.angle_beta   90.00
_cell.angle_gamma   90.00
#
_symmetry.space_group_name_H-M   'P 1'
#
loop_
_entity.id
_entity.type
_entity.pdbx_description
1 polymer ?
#
loop_
_entity_poly.entity_id
_entity_poly.type
_entity_poly.pdbx_seq_one_letter_code
_entity_poly.pdbx_strand_id
1 'polypeptide(L)' 'MNDRTVSRLQALEASYTVAVNEAVAEDRDDLVRDLVAEYPDAIAKVMSQDAA' A
#
# COMPACT_ATOMS: atom_id res chain seq x y z
N MET A 1 -15.15 -10.73 1.23
CA MET A 1 -14.42 -9.71 2.02
C MET A 1 -15.42 -8.96 2.86
N ASN A 2 -15.11 -8.72 4.12
CA ASN A 2 -15.95 -7.85 4.96
C ASN A 2 -15.65 -6.37 4.71
N ASP A 3 -16.58 -5.50 5.08
CA ASP A 3 -16.46 -4.04 4.90
C ASP A 3 -15.21 -3.47 5.58
N ARG A 4 -14.81 -4.03 6.72
CA ARG A 4 -13.61 -3.63 7.46
C ARG A 4 -12.33 -3.83 6.63
N THR A 5 -12.24 -4.94 5.92
CA THR A 5 -11.07 -5.28 5.10
C THR A 5 -11.04 -4.46 3.83
N VAL A 6 -12.20 -4.17 3.24
CA VAL A 6 -12.30 -3.18 2.15
C VAL A 6 -11.79 -1.81 2.61
N SER A 7 -12.25 -1.31 3.77
CA SER A 7 -11.78 -0.02 4.30
C SER A 7 -10.28 0.00 4.60
N ARG A 8 -9.72 -1.12 5.08
CA ARG A 8 -8.27 -1.24 5.34
C ARG A 8 -7.47 -1.20 4.04
N LEU A 9 -7.93 -1.87 2.99
CA LEU A 9 -7.25 -1.84 1.69
C LEU A 9 -7.34 -0.46 1.05
N GLN A 10 -8.47 0.23 1.16
CA GLN A 10 -8.61 1.60 0.67
C GLN A 10 -7.67 2.57 1.41
N ALA A 11 -7.55 2.43 2.74
CA ALA A 11 -6.60 3.22 3.51
C ALA A 11 -5.14 2.92 3.14
N LEU A 12 -4.82 1.65 2.86
CA LEU A 12 -3.50 1.23 2.39
C LEU A 12 -3.17 1.83 1.02
N GLU A 13 -4.09 1.74 0.07
CA GLU A 13 -3.96 2.32 -1.27
C GLU A 13 -3.73 3.84 -1.20
N ALA A 14 -4.53 4.55 -0.39
CA ALA A 14 -4.37 5.98 -0.21
C ALA A 14 -2.98 6.35 0.35
N SER A 15 -2.51 5.59 1.35
CA SER A 15 -1.18 5.81 1.94
C SER A 15 -0.05 5.60 0.93
N TYR A 16 -0.10 4.52 0.15
CA TYR A 16 0.93 4.24 -0.85
C TYR A 16 0.88 5.24 -2.02
N THR A 17 -0.31 5.68 -2.41
CA THR A 17 -0.47 6.72 -3.44
C THR A 17 0.20 8.02 -3.02
N VAL A 18 0.01 8.45 -1.77
CA VAL A 18 0.69 9.65 -1.23
C VAL A 18 2.20 9.46 -1.23
N ALA A 19 2.69 8.35 -0.69
CA ALA A 19 4.14 8.08 -0.61
C ALA A 19 4.82 8.01 -1.99
N VAL A 20 4.17 7.39 -2.98
CA VAL A 20 4.69 7.34 -4.35
C VAL A 20 4.70 8.73 -4.97
N ASN A 21 3.63 9.52 -4.81
CA ASN A 21 3.58 10.88 -5.35
C ASN A 21 4.66 11.78 -4.74
N GLU A 22 4.90 11.67 -3.43
CA GLU A 22 5.99 12.38 -2.76
C GLU A 22 7.35 11.95 -3.30
N ALA A 23 7.60 10.63 -3.40
CA ALA A 23 8.83 10.10 -3.96
C ALA A 23 9.08 10.56 -5.41
N VAL A 24 8.04 10.58 -6.25
CA VAL A 24 8.11 11.10 -7.62
C VAL A 24 8.41 12.59 -7.63
N ALA A 25 7.77 13.38 -6.76
CA ALA A 25 8.02 14.82 -6.67
C ALA A 25 9.46 15.15 -6.22
N GLU A 26 10.08 14.26 -5.45
CA GLU A 26 11.46 14.36 -4.97
C GLU A 26 12.49 13.71 -5.90
N ASP A 27 12.09 13.18 -7.06
CA ASP A 27 12.97 12.44 -8.00
C ASP A 27 13.65 11.21 -7.34
N ARG A 28 12.96 10.59 -6.39
CA ARG A 28 13.41 9.41 -5.62
C ARG A 28 12.92 8.11 -6.27
N ASP A 29 13.42 7.81 -7.46
CA ASP A 29 13.10 6.58 -8.20
C ASP A 29 13.42 5.29 -7.42
N ASP A 30 14.44 5.35 -6.56
CA ASP A 30 14.79 4.27 -5.63
C ASP A 30 13.64 3.98 -4.66
N LEU A 31 13.08 5.02 -4.06
CA LEU A 31 11.98 4.91 -3.11
C LEU A 31 10.68 4.47 -3.82
N VAL A 32 10.41 4.97 -5.03
CA VAL A 32 9.27 4.50 -5.83
C VAL A 32 9.39 2.99 -6.08
N ARG A 33 10.57 2.50 -6.43
CA ARG A 33 10.82 1.07 -6.66
C ARG A 33 10.57 0.24 -5.41
N ASP A 34 11.06 0.71 -4.26
CA ASP A 34 10.89 0.02 -2.98
C ASP A 34 9.41 -0.03 -2.57
N LEU A 35 8.68 1.08 -2.69
CA LEU A 35 7.24 1.14 -2.42
C LEU A 35 6.44 0.19 -3.33
N VAL A 36 6.75 0.17 -4.64
CA VAL A 36 6.06 -0.74 -5.58
C VAL A 36 6.37 -2.20 -5.25
N ALA A 37 7.58 -2.52 -4.81
CA ALA A 37 7.96 -3.88 -4.42
C ALA A 37 7.30 -4.32 -3.11
N GLU A 38 7.08 -3.41 -2.15
CA GLU A 38 6.47 -3.72 -0.85
C GLU A 38 4.94 -3.87 -0.92
N TYR A 39 4.28 -3.12 -1.81
CA TYR A 39 2.81 -3.03 -1.85
C TYR A 39 2.07 -4.39 -1.92
N PRO A 40 2.50 -5.39 -2.72
CA PRO A 40 1.85 -6.70 -2.75
C PRO A 40 1.87 -7.43 -1.40
N ASP A 41 2.98 -7.36 -0.67
CA ASP A 41 3.12 -7.99 0.65
C ASP A 41 2.26 -7.27 1.69
N ALA A 42 2.16 -5.94 1.60
CA ALA A 42 1.28 -5.15 2.45
C ALA A 42 -0.19 -5.51 2.23
N ILE A 43 -0.63 -5.71 0.97
CA ILE A 43 -1.98 -6.20 0.65
C ILE A 43 -2.19 -7.60 1.25
N ALA A 44 -1.26 -8.53 1.00
CA ALA A 44 -1.37 -9.91 1.48
C ALA A 44 -1.52 -9.97 3.00
N LYS A 45 -0.78 -9.12 3.72
CA LYS A 45 -0.90 -8.97 5.18
C LYS A 45 -2.30 -8.53 5.59
N VAL A 46 -2.88 -7.51 4.97
CA VAL A 46 -4.26 -7.07 5.27
C VAL A 46 -5.26 -8.19 5.01
N MET A 47 -5.11 -8.93 3.90
CA MET A 47 -6.00 -10.04 3.57
C MET A 47 -5.87 -11.21 4.55
N SER A 48 -4.66 -11.54 5.00
CA SER A 48 -4.42 -12.59 6.00
C SER A 48 -5.01 -12.28 7.37
N GLN A 49 -5.08 -11.00 7.74
CA GLN A 49 -5.68 -10.53 9.00
C GLN A 49 -7.22 -10.59 9.00
N ASP A 50 -7.84 -10.78 7.83
CA ASP A 50 -9.29 -11.00 7.71
C ASP A 50 -9.67 -12.47 7.83
N ALA A 51 -8.73 -13.36 7.53
CA ALA A 51 -8.91 -14.81 7.55
C ALA A 51 -8.66 -15.45 8.94
N ALA A 52 -8.18 -14.66 9.90
CA ALA A 52 -7.87 -15.04 11.27
C ALA A 52 -8.94 -14.52 12.25
#